data_AF-A0AAU2RRU8-F1
#
_entry.id   AF-A0AAU2RRU8-F1
#
_cell.length_a   1.000
_cell.length_b   1.000
_cell.length_c   1.000
_cell.angle_alpha   90.00
_cell.angle_beta   90.00
_cell.angle_gamma   90.00
#
_symmetry.space_group_name_H-M   'P 1'
#
loop_
_entity.id
_entity.type
_entity.pdbx_description
1 polymer ?
#
loop_
_entity_poly.entity_id
_entity_poly.type
_entity_poly.pdbx_seq_one_letter_code
_entity_poly.pdbx_strand_id
1 'polypeptide(L)'
;MIGVRGSGENPIGPNHPGGAHGLGVPLEAVYERLPKGTGVYGLPYEARAVPQLFIGSVAEAAKGQRSLKFGGPPPKTTEVGASELVDQFRLQVKVCDKKLKNKQRIVLGGYSQGSLVIRLALNQLESEPLILDHIKGIVLLGDPSRDLVAAPALSSDLLSRRMSVCLFGDLICKGPNDKAARKTASACIAESTFGCPHFQYGGKAALDAGTGRTAWKAADYLKSALQRPDIDWRNRTYNLTCDDTVKDPVKVALRDGKGTARGEAIGGYDRWDVRIQRITQGKLPSLGSVTAVLFFCTPQPSNFFTQELRVYRSSNGSEIARVPHLSGGEWLPPEYQPESVAIRKDRIVADLKFYGPGDPHGSPSRLRHLSWTWDGRQFVTHDAGGDSPALSRIELSRERVTVNGIGPVKLGMSPEEAAKAIGATIPVESRGPTCVDHTVDGGPTGLFLRFTQDRLVAVGVRPPATEIHTASGIHIGSTRDDVMETYAAEIEATTSVHGNEELVFAPAAPEFAGKVIAFGMVDGTVGLFIAGERDWATLTGPCGGD
;
A
#
# COMPACT_ATOMS: atom_id res chain seq x y z
N MET A 1 -15.12 -8.82 -24.09
CA MET A 1 -14.92 -7.63 -23.25
C MET A 1 -16.22 -7.32 -22.53
N ILE A 2 -16.17 -7.13 -21.22
CA ILE A 2 -17.28 -6.52 -20.47
C ILE A 2 -16.90 -5.06 -20.22
N GLY A 3 -17.70 -4.13 -20.73
CA GLY A 3 -17.50 -2.71 -20.53
C GLY A 3 -18.50 -2.13 -19.56
N VAL A 4 -18.02 -1.34 -18.61
CA VAL A 4 -18.83 -0.67 -17.61
C VAL A 4 -18.64 0.83 -17.76
N ARG A 5 -19.68 1.45 -18.31
CA ARG A 5 -19.74 2.88 -18.64
C ARG A 5 -19.67 3.78 -17.40
N GLY A 6 -19.38 5.05 -17.64
CA GLY A 6 -19.36 6.09 -16.61
C GLY A 6 -20.72 6.70 -16.33
N SER A 7 -20.76 7.60 -15.36
CA SER A 7 -21.96 8.35 -15.01
C SER A 7 -22.47 9.20 -16.19
N GLY A 8 -23.79 9.18 -16.41
CA GLY A 8 -24.46 9.92 -17.48
C GLY A 8 -24.42 9.24 -18.85
N GLU A 9 -23.70 8.13 -19.00
CA GLU A 9 -23.52 7.44 -20.29
C GLU A 9 -24.60 6.38 -20.58
N ASN A 10 -25.80 6.49 -20.00
CA ASN A 10 -26.90 5.56 -20.21
C ASN A 10 -28.10 6.20 -20.94
N PRO A 11 -28.09 6.20 -22.28
CA PRO A 11 -29.19 6.80 -23.03
C PRO A 11 -30.46 5.92 -23.15
N ILE A 12 -30.44 4.64 -22.74
CA ILE A 12 -31.45 3.65 -23.20
C ILE A 12 -32.14 2.85 -22.07
N GLY A 13 -31.90 3.22 -20.80
CA GLY A 13 -32.55 2.57 -19.65
C GLY A 13 -32.05 1.14 -19.35
N PRO A 14 -32.51 0.51 -18.26
CA PRO A 14 -32.00 -0.78 -17.77
C PRO A 14 -32.38 -1.98 -18.64
N ASN A 15 -33.32 -1.83 -19.57
CA ASN A 15 -33.85 -2.94 -20.39
C ASN A 15 -33.10 -3.15 -21.71
N HIS A 16 -32.01 -2.43 -21.97
CA HIS A 16 -31.23 -2.61 -23.19
C HIS A 16 -30.39 -3.90 -23.10
N PRO A 17 -30.38 -4.78 -24.13
CA PRO A 17 -29.78 -6.12 -24.06
C PRO A 17 -28.25 -6.17 -23.93
N GLY A 18 -27.59 -5.03 -23.68
CA GLY A 18 -26.13 -4.91 -23.71
C GLY A 18 -25.56 -5.07 -25.12
N GLY A 19 -24.49 -4.36 -25.43
CA GLY A 19 -23.84 -4.38 -26.74
C GLY A 19 -22.79 -3.28 -26.87
N ALA A 20 -22.15 -3.16 -28.03
CA ALA A 20 -21.13 -2.13 -28.28
C ALA A 20 -21.67 -0.71 -28.03
N HIS A 21 -22.93 -0.47 -28.41
CA HIS A 21 -23.64 0.80 -28.18
C HIS A 21 -23.82 1.18 -26.69
N GLY A 22 -23.58 0.26 -25.76
CA GLY A 22 -23.71 0.49 -24.31
C GLY A 22 -22.40 0.87 -23.59
N LEU A 23 -21.27 0.94 -24.30
CA LEU A 23 -19.93 1.10 -23.70
C LEU A 23 -19.60 2.53 -23.26
N GLY A 24 -20.19 3.54 -23.90
CA GLY A 24 -19.69 4.91 -23.84
C GLY A 24 -18.44 5.11 -24.70
N VAL A 25 -18.16 6.37 -25.09
CA VAL A 25 -17.12 6.71 -26.08
C VAL A 25 -15.72 6.20 -25.68
N PRO A 26 -15.26 6.33 -24.42
CA PRO A 26 -13.92 5.87 -24.04
C PRO A 26 -13.72 4.36 -24.21
N LEU A 27 -14.74 3.56 -23.87
CA LEU A 27 -14.64 2.10 -23.91
C LEU A 27 -14.92 1.53 -25.29
N GLU A 28 -15.69 2.22 -26.12
CA GLU A 28 -15.84 1.89 -27.55
C GLU A 28 -14.48 1.98 -28.26
N ALA A 29 -13.74 3.07 -28.05
CA ALA A 29 -12.38 3.24 -28.60
C ALA A 29 -11.39 2.16 -28.13
N VAL A 30 -11.56 1.63 -26.91
CA VAL A 30 -10.78 0.48 -26.42
C VAL A 30 -11.19 -0.80 -27.16
N TYR A 31 -12.50 -1.05 -27.26
CA TYR A 31 -13.06 -2.25 -27.86
C TYR A 31 -12.70 -2.39 -29.35
N GLU A 32 -12.80 -1.32 -30.14
CA GLU A 32 -12.52 -1.32 -31.59
C GLU A 32 -11.11 -1.80 -31.94
N ARG A 33 -10.17 -1.74 -30.98
CA ARG A 33 -8.77 -2.14 -31.16
C ARG A 33 -8.46 -3.53 -30.62
N LEU A 34 -9.43 -4.19 -29.98
CA LEU A 34 -9.26 -5.57 -29.53
C LEU A 34 -9.24 -6.53 -30.73
N PRO A 35 -8.69 -7.76 -30.56
CA PRO A 35 -8.65 -8.74 -31.64
C PRO A 35 -10.03 -8.99 -32.25
N LYS A 36 -10.09 -9.14 -33.58
CA LYS A 36 -11.31 -9.56 -34.29
C LYS A 36 -11.87 -10.84 -33.67
N GLY A 37 -13.19 -10.89 -33.49
CA GLY A 37 -13.88 -12.00 -32.81
C GLY A 37 -14.01 -11.83 -31.29
N THR A 38 -13.49 -10.74 -30.70
CA THR A 38 -13.79 -10.38 -29.32
C THR A 38 -15.26 -9.99 -29.21
N GLY A 39 -16.09 -10.78 -28.52
CA GLY A 39 -17.45 -10.38 -28.18
C GLY A 39 -17.45 -9.22 -27.17
N VAL A 40 -18.48 -8.39 -27.17
CA VAL A 40 -18.62 -7.26 -26.25
C VAL A 40 -19.96 -7.22 -25.55
N TYR A 41 -19.92 -6.89 -24.26
CA TYR A 41 -21.09 -6.74 -23.42
C TYR A 41 -20.95 -5.43 -22.63
N GLY A 42 -21.78 -4.44 -22.94
CA GLY A 42 -21.91 -3.22 -22.15
C GLY A 42 -22.90 -3.45 -21.00
N LEU A 43 -22.47 -3.24 -19.76
CA LEU A 43 -23.28 -3.50 -18.57
C LEU A 43 -24.51 -2.57 -18.52
N PRO A 44 -25.75 -3.11 -18.53
CA PRO A 44 -26.97 -2.31 -18.56
C PRO A 44 -27.36 -1.85 -17.15
N TYR A 45 -26.59 -0.95 -16.55
CA TYR A 45 -26.93 -0.33 -15.27
C TYR A 45 -27.30 1.14 -15.44
N GLU A 46 -28.02 1.72 -14.46
CA GLU A 46 -28.59 3.06 -14.54
C GLU A 46 -27.54 4.13 -14.87
N ALA A 47 -26.32 3.98 -14.33
CA ALA A 47 -25.20 4.91 -14.50
C ALA A 47 -25.59 6.37 -14.23
N ARG A 48 -26.52 6.60 -13.30
CA ARG A 48 -27.01 7.96 -13.01
C ARG A 48 -25.87 8.82 -12.49
N ALA A 49 -25.73 10.02 -13.06
CA ALA A 49 -24.83 11.03 -12.52
C ALA A 49 -25.31 11.44 -11.13
N VAL A 50 -24.48 11.18 -10.13
CA VAL A 50 -24.75 11.53 -8.74
C VAL A 50 -23.89 12.75 -8.42
N PRO A 51 -24.47 13.91 -8.08
CA PRO A 51 -23.73 15.16 -7.87
C PRO A 51 -22.59 15.03 -6.84
N GLN A 52 -22.70 14.09 -5.91
CA GLN A 52 -21.68 13.79 -4.89
C GLN A 52 -20.38 13.26 -5.49
N LEU A 53 -20.41 12.58 -6.64
CA LEU A 53 -19.20 12.12 -7.33
C LEU A 53 -18.57 13.20 -8.22
N PHE A 54 -19.36 14.14 -8.75
CA PHE A 54 -18.95 15.04 -9.84
C PHE A 54 -18.96 16.54 -9.53
N ILE A 55 -19.96 17.06 -8.82
CA ILE A 55 -20.23 18.51 -8.75
C ILE A 55 -19.84 19.08 -7.39
N GLY A 56 -20.21 18.41 -6.30
CA GLY A 56 -19.80 18.83 -4.96
C GLY A 56 -18.27 18.82 -4.84
N SER A 57 -17.63 17.79 -5.40
CA SER A 57 -16.19 17.63 -5.36
C SER A 57 -15.40 18.67 -6.15
N VAL A 58 -15.83 18.97 -7.37
CA VAL A 58 -15.10 19.87 -8.27
C VAL A 58 -15.36 21.33 -7.89
N ALA A 59 -16.60 21.70 -7.51
CA ALA A 59 -16.94 23.07 -7.10
C ALA A 59 -16.30 23.47 -5.77
N GLU A 60 -16.24 22.57 -4.79
CA GLU A 60 -15.54 22.85 -3.52
C GLU A 60 -14.01 22.84 -3.69
N ALA A 61 -13.47 21.94 -4.55
CA ALA A 61 -12.04 21.95 -4.89
C ALA A 61 -11.61 23.25 -5.58
N ALA A 62 -12.43 23.75 -6.51
CA ALA A 62 -12.19 25.01 -7.21
C ALA A 62 -12.24 26.23 -6.24
N LYS A 63 -12.99 26.13 -5.15
CA LYS A 63 -13.04 27.15 -4.07
C LYS A 63 -11.89 27.04 -3.06
N GLY A 64 -10.95 26.12 -3.26
CA GLY A 64 -9.79 25.96 -2.38
C GLY A 64 -10.11 25.33 -1.01
N GLN A 65 -11.30 24.77 -0.83
CA GLN A 65 -11.65 24.07 0.41
C GLN A 65 -10.85 22.77 0.51
N ARG A 66 -10.10 22.62 1.60
CA ARG A 66 -9.18 21.48 1.84
C ARG A 66 -9.90 20.21 2.30
N SER A 67 -11.17 20.28 2.67
CA SER A 67 -11.91 19.18 3.32
C SER A 67 -12.95 18.56 2.40
N LEU A 68 -12.52 18.05 1.25
CA LEU A 68 -13.40 17.25 0.42
C LEU A 68 -13.57 15.87 1.05
N LYS A 69 -14.69 15.67 1.75
CA LYS A 69 -15.06 14.37 2.31
C LYS A 69 -15.55 13.45 1.20
N PHE A 70 -14.61 12.87 0.49
CA PHE A 70 -14.81 11.74 -0.42
C PHE A 70 -15.14 10.41 0.32
N GLY A 71 -15.72 10.48 1.52
CA GLY A 71 -15.88 9.36 2.45
C GLY A 71 -17.29 8.80 2.57
N GLY A 72 -18.20 9.14 1.66
CA GLY A 72 -19.54 8.54 1.62
C GLY A 72 -19.52 7.12 1.04
N PRO A 73 -20.53 6.28 1.35
CA PRO A 73 -20.69 4.99 0.67
C PRO A 73 -20.83 5.20 -0.85
N PRO A 74 -20.46 4.19 -1.67
CA PRO A 74 -20.69 4.26 -3.11
C PRO A 74 -22.16 4.62 -3.39
N PRO A 75 -22.45 5.44 -4.41
CA PRO A 75 -23.85 5.70 -4.72
C PRO A 75 -24.59 4.41 -5.04
N LYS A 76 -25.86 4.31 -4.65
CA LYS A 76 -26.71 3.11 -4.85
C LYS A 76 -26.67 2.58 -6.28
N THR A 77 -26.58 3.47 -7.28
CA THR A 77 -26.47 3.07 -8.70
C THR A 77 -25.17 2.30 -9.01
N THR A 78 -24.09 2.60 -8.28
CA THR A 78 -22.80 1.89 -8.34
C THR A 78 -22.91 0.50 -7.71
N GLU A 79 -23.58 0.38 -6.57
CA GLU A 79 -23.79 -0.92 -5.90
C GLU A 79 -24.67 -1.84 -6.75
N VAL A 80 -25.78 -1.31 -7.29
CA VAL A 80 -26.65 -2.06 -8.21
C VAL A 80 -25.87 -2.49 -9.46
N GLY A 81 -25.07 -1.59 -10.04
CA GLY A 81 -24.19 -1.95 -11.16
C GLY A 81 -23.20 -3.05 -10.79
N ALA A 82 -22.65 -3.03 -9.57
CA ALA A 82 -21.71 -4.06 -9.12
C ALA A 82 -22.39 -5.43 -9.01
N SER A 83 -23.57 -5.49 -8.40
CA SER A 83 -24.35 -6.73 -8.29
C SER A 83 -24.73 -7.28 -9.67
N GLU A 84 -25.20 -6.42 -10.59
CA GLU A 84 -25.52 -6.83 -11.95
C GLU A 84 -24.28 -7.41 -12.66
N LEU A 85 -23.11 -6.76 -12.51
CA LEU A 85 -21.88 -7.26 -13.10
C LEU A 85 -21.48 -8.64 -12.55
N VAL A 86 -21.63 -8.86 -11.25
CA VAL A 86 -21.40 -10.17 -10.61
C VAL A 86 -22.31 -11.24 -11.21
N ASP A 87 -23.61 -10.96 -11.36
CA ASP A 87 -24.56 -11.90 -11.93
C ASP A 87 -24.24 -12.21 -13.40
N GLN A 88 -23.81 -11.20 -14.16
CA GLN A 88 -23.34 -11.40 -15.54
C GLN A 88 -22.08 -12.26 -15.61
N PHE A 89 -21.13 -12.13 -14.68
CA PHE A 89 -19.98 -13.05 -14.61
C PHE A 89 -20.43 -14.49 -14.37
N ARG A 90 -21.26 -14.71 -13.35
CA ARG A 90 -21.78 -16.05 -13.02
C ARG A 90 -22.52 -16.66 -14.20
N LEU A 91 -23.33 -15.86 -14.91
CA LEU A 91 -24.04 -16.29 -16.10
C LEU A 91 -23.09 -16.65 -17.25
N GLN A 92 -22.11 -15.77 -17.54
CA GLN A 92 -21.15 -15.99 -18.64
C GLN A 92 -20.32 -17.24 -18.41
N VAL A 93 -19.76 -17.41 -17.21
CA VAL A 93 -18.98 -18.60 -16.85
C VAL A 93 -19.85 -19.85 -16.96
N LYS A 94 -21.07 -19.85 -16.40
CA LYS A 94 -22.00 -20.99 -16.49
C LYS A 94 -22.36 -21.38 -17.92
N VAL A 95 -22.62 -20.41 -18.79
CA VAL A 95 -23.02 -20.65 -20.20
C VAL A 95 -21.81 -21.07 -21.04
N CYS A 96 -20.67 -20.41 -20.83
CA CYS A 96 -19.50 -20.56 -21.68
C CYS A 96 -18.61 -21.72 -21.24
N ASP A 97 -18.54 -22.11 -19.97
CA ASP A 97 -17.73 -23.27 -19.56
C ASP A 97 -18.24 -24.56 -20.20
N LYS A 98 -19.56 -24.72 -20.28
CA LYS A 98 -20.18 -25.87 -20.98
C LYS A 98 -19.83 -25.91 -22.46
N LYS A 99 -19.76 -24.76 -23.13
CA LYS A 99 -19.55 -24.68 -24.59
C LYS A 99 -18.08 -24.58 -24.99
N LEU A 100 -17.28 -23.85 -24.22
CA LEU A 100 -15.91 -23.47 -24.51
C LEU A 100 -14.89 -24.24 -23.67
N LYS A 101 -15.32 -25.19 -22.82
CA LYS A 101 -14.44 -26.04 -21.98
C LYS A 101 -13.44 -25.20 -21.17
N ASN A 102 -13.95 -24.19 -20.45
CA ASN A 102 -13.17 -23.25 -19.63
C ASN A 102 -12.16 -22.37 -20.39
N LYS A 103 -12.28 -22.25 -21.72
CA LYS A 103 -11.37 -21.42 -22.53
C LYS A 103 -11.82 -19.97 -22.70
N GLN A 104 -12.96 -19.57 -22.12
CA GLN A 104 -13.41 -18.19 -22.26
C GLN A 104 -12.47 -17.25 -21.52
N ARG A 105 -12.05 -16.18 -22.22
CA ARG A 105 -11.17 -15.15 -21.68
C ARG A 105 -11.93 -13.85 -21.59
N ILE A 106 -12.04 -13.30 -20.39
CA ILE A 106 -12.76 -12.07 -20.11
C ILE A 106 -11.75 -10.96 -19.87
N VAL A 107 -12.02 -9.80 -20.47
CA VAL A 107 -11.34 -8.54 -20.16
C VAL A 107 -12.37 -7.50 -19.77
N LEU A 108 -12.02 -6.66 -18.81
CA LEU A 108 -12.89 -5.62 -18.27
C LEU A 108 -12.37 -4.24 -18.65
N GLY A 109 -13.28 -3.35 -19.00
CA GLY A 109 -13.02 -1.93 -19.14
C GLY A 109 -14.03 -1.13 -18.33
N GLY A 110 -13.56 -0.34 -17.38
CA GLY A 110 -14.39 0.60 -16.61
C GLY A 110 -14.00 2.03 -16.95
N TYR A 111 -14.97 2.93 -16.96
CA TYR A 111 -14.73 4.36 -17.08
C TYR A 111 -15.47 5.11 -15.98
N SER A 112 -14.77 6.04 -15.29
CA SER A 112 -15.35 6.87 -14.24
C SER A 112 -16.07 6.03 -13.16
N GLN A 113 -17.37 6.24 -12.92
CA GLN A 113 -18.18 5.40 -12.04
C GLN A 113 -18.11 3.90 -12.39
N GLY A 114 -18.03 3.52 -13.67
CA GLY A 114 -17.92 2.13 -14.07
C GLY A 114 -16.63 1.46 -13.59
N SER A 115 -15.57 2.23 -13.36
CA SER A 115 -14.35 1.72 -12.71
C SER A 115 -14.61 1.31 -11.26
N LEU A 116 -15.41 2.08 -10.52
CA LEU A 116 -15.84 1.71 -9.16
C LEU A 116 -16.74 0.48 -9.15
N VAL A 117 -17.70 0.41 -10.09
CA VAL A 117 -18.57 -0.76 -10.27
C VAL A 117 -17.74 -2.04 -10.42
N ILE A 118 -16.71 -2.01 -11.27
CA ILE A 118 -15.80 -3.14 -11.45
C ILE A 118 -15.10 -3.50 -10.13
N ARG A 119 -14.55 -2.51 -9.40
CA ARG A 119 -13.86 -2.78 -8.13
C ARG A 119 -14.77 -3.45 -7.10
N LEU A 120 -16.00 -2.96 -6.95
CA LEU A 120 -16.99 -3.51 -6.04
C LEU A 120 -17.39 -4.94 -6.43
N ALA A 121 -17.67 -5.17 -7.73
CA ALA A 121 -18.04 -6.50 -8.22
C ALA A 121 -16.91 -7.53 -8.02
N LEU A 122 -15.67 -7.13 -8.29
CA LEU A 122 -14.51 -8.00 -8.12
C LEU A 122 -14.24 -8.35 -6.66
N ASN A 123 -14.52 -7.45 -5.72
CA ASN A 123 -14.42 -7.74 -4.31
C ASN A 123 -15.51 -8.74 -3.86
N GLN A 124 -16.73 -8.63 -4.40
CA GLN A 124 -17.79 -9.61 -4.14
C GLN A 124 -17.47 -11.02 -4.69
N LEU A 125 -16.65 -11.10 -5.73
CA LEU A 125 -16.21 -12.35 -6.36
C LEU A 125 -14.93 -12.94 -5.75
N GLU A 126 -14.37 -12.37 -4.69
CA GLU A 126 -13.10 -12.83 -4.10
C GLU A 126 -13.15 -14.29 -3.62
N SER A 127 -14.33 -14.76 -3.21
CA SER A 127 -14.58 -16.15 -2.81
C SER A 127 -14.87 -17.10 -3.99
N GLU A 128 -14.90 -16.60 -5.23
CA GLU A 128 -15.24 -17.36 -6.45
C GLU A 128 -14.04 -17.45 -7.42
N PRO A 129 -12.95 -18.16 -7.07
CA PRO A 129 -11.70 -18.15 -7.83
C PRO A 129 -11.85 -18.62 -9.28
N LEU A 130 -12.76 -19.56 -9.53
CA LEU A 130 -13.05 -20.04 -10.89
C LEU A 130 -13.49 -18.89 -11.81
N ILE A 131 -14.32 -17.98 -11.32
CA ILE A 131 -14.76 -16.81 -12.10
C ILE A 131 -13.60 -15.85 -12.32
N LEU A 132 -12.81 -15.58 -11.27
CA LEU A 132 -11.67 -14.67 -11.36
C LEU A 132 -10.59 -15.18 -12.33
N ASP A 133 -10.44 -16.50 -12.49
CA ASP A 133 -9.51 -17.10 -13.43
C ASP A 133 -9.85 -16.82 -14.89
N HIS A 134 -11.12 -16.56 -15.22
CA HIS A 134 -11.50 -16.11 -16.56
C HIS A 134 -11.07 -14.66 -16.84
N ILE A 135 -10.83 -13.84 -15.83
CA ILE A 135 -10.50 -12.42 -15.97
C ILE A 135 -9.01 -12.27 -16.26
N LYS A 136 -8.69 -11.96 -17.51
CA LYS A 136 -7.29 -11.88 -17.99
C LYS A 136 -6.70 -10.48 -17.90
N GLY A 137 -7.54 -9.45 -17.90
CA GLY A 137 -7.10 -8.07 -17.86
C GLY A 137 -8.21 -7.11 -17.48
N ILE A 138 -7.85 -6.07 -16.73
CA ILE A 138 -8.76 -5.04 -16.22
C ILE A 138 -8.16 -3.68 -16.59
N VAL A 139 -8.93 -2.82 -17.24
CA VAL A 139 -8.58 -1.41 -17.44
C VAL A 139 -9.59 -0.54 -16.71
N LEU A 140 -9.10 0.41 -15.92
CA LEU A 140 -9.92 1.41 -15.23
C LEU A 140 -9.49 2.80 -15.71
N LEU A 141 -10.36 3.47 -16.47
CA LEU A 141 -10.15 4.81 -17.03
C LEU A 141 -10.82 5.85 -16.11
N GLY A 142 -10.12 6.92 -15.75
CA GLY A 142 -10.68 7.98 -14.90
C GLY A 142 -11.20 7.44 -13.55
N ASP A 143 -10.51 6.43 -13.01
CA ASP A 143 -10.94 5.70 -11.82
C ASP A 143 -10.91 6.56 -10.56
N PRO A 144 -12.08 6.92 -9.97
CA PRO A 144 -12.10 7.82 -8.83
C PRO A 144 -11.49 7.22 -7.57
N SER A 145 -11.41 5.89 -7.53
CA SER A 145 -11.09 5.12 -6.34
C SER A 145 -9.62 5.16 -5.90
N ARG A 146 -8.78 5.92 -6.61
CA ARG A 146 -7.37 6.07 -6.27
C ARG A 146 -7.15 6.85 -4.97
N ASP A 147 -8.05 7.78 -4.66
CA ASP A 147 -8.00 8.63 -3.46
C ASP A 147 -9.27 8.49 -2.58
N LEU A 148 -10.25 7.69 -3.00
CA LEU A 148 -11.40 7.33 -2.15
C LEU A 148 -10.96 6.28 -1.13
N VAL A 149 -10.96 6.65 0.15
CA VAL A 149 -10.70 5.74 1.28
C VAL A 149 -11.69 4.55 1.30
N ALA A 150 -12.87 4.70 0.68
CA ALA A 150 -13.97 3.73 0.78
C ALA A 150 -14.05 2.68 -0.35
N ALA A 151 -13.20 2.73 -1.38
CA ALA A 151 -13.27 1.72 -2.44
C ALA A 151 -12.51 0.44 -2.04
N PRO A 152 -13.15 -0.74 -2.03
CA PRO A 152 -12.50 -1.96 -1.56
C PRO A 152 -11.25 -2.27 -2.37
N ALA A 153 -10.16 -2.58 -1.67
CA ALA A 153 -8.92 -2.99 -2.31
C ALA A 153 -9.18 -4.24 -3.16
N LEU A 154 -8.64 -4.24 -4.38
CA LEU A 154 -8.61 -5.47 -5.16
C LEU A 154 -7.59 -6.42 -4.55
N SER A 155 -7.86 -7.72 -4.61
CA SER A 155 -6.86 -8.72 -4.27
C SER A 155 -5.60 -8.53 -5.12
N SER A 156 -4.46 -8.97 -4.59
CA SER A 156 -3.17 -8.82 -5.25
C SER A 156 -3.09 -9.44 -6.64
N ASP A 157 -3.74 -10.59 -6.83
CA ASP A 157 -3.85 -11.25 -8.12
C ASP A 157 -4.58 -10.35 -9.12
N LEU A 158 -5.72 -9.78 -8.74
CA LEU A 158 -6.48 -8.86 -9.59
C LEU A 158 -5.73 -7.53 -9.83
N LEU A 159 -5.00 -7.03 -8.83
CA LEU A 159 -4.13 -5.86 -8.98
C LEU A 159 -3.04 -6.11 -10.05
N SER A 160 -2.51 -7.33 -10.12
CA SER A 160 -1.50 -7.71 -11.12
C SER A 160 -2.06 -7.77 -12.54
N ARG A 161 -3.38 -7.97 -12.67
CA ARG A 161 -4.12 -7.99 -13.94
C ARG A 161 -4.76 -6.64 -14.28
N ARG A 162 -4.50 -5.59 -13.50
CA ARG A 162 -5.12 -4.27 -13.66
C ARG A 162 -4.17 -3.20 -14.18
N MET A 163 -4.65 -2.43 -15.16
CA MET A 163 -4.12 -1.13 -15.55
C MET A 163 -5.10 -0.01 -15.14
N SER A 164 -4.63 1.00 -14.42
CA SER A 164 -5.40 2.22 -14.15
C SER A 164 -4.82 3.37 -14.96
N VAL A 165 -5.68 4.12 -15.64
CA VAL A 165 -5.30 5.25 -16.49
C VAL A 165 -6.00 6.49 -15.99
N CYS A 166 -5.20 7.52 -15.69
CA CYS A 166 -5.68 8.80 -15.22
C CYS A 166 -5.01 9.90 -16.04
N LEU A 167 -5.80 10.68 -16.79
CA LEU A 167 -5.30 11.78 -17.61
C LEU A 167 -4.74 12.90 -16.73
N PHE A 168 -3.76 13.62 -17.26
CA PHE A 168 -3.23 14.80 -16.58
C PHE A 168 -4.35 15.83 -16.42
N GLY A 169 -4.55 16.32 -15.20
CA GLY A 169 -5.61 17.28 -14.89
C GLY A 169 -6.98 16.66 -14.58
N ASP A 170 -7.14 15.33 -14.65
CA ASP A 170 -8.40 14.68 -14.29
C ASP A 170 -8.54 14.56 -12.76
N LEU A 171 -9.37 15.43 -12.18
CA LEU A 171 -9.65 15.49 -10.75
C LEU A 171 -10.35 14.26 -10.21
N ILE A 172 -11.12 13.57 -11.04
CA ILE A 172 -11.91 12.43 -10.58
C ILE A 172 -10.94 11.37 -10.05
N CYS A 173 -9.86 11.08 -10.77
CA CYS A 173 -8.89 10.04 -10.43
C CYS A 173 -7.57 10.53 -9.77
N LYS A 174 -7.36 11.84 -9.63
CA LYS A 174 -6.22 12.44 -8.89
C LYS A 174 -6.59 13.01 -7.53
N GLY A 175 -7.89 13.12 -7.27
CA GLY A 175 -8.39 13.73 -6.06
C GLY A 175 -8.10 15.23 -5.98
N PRO A 176 -8.57 15.88 -4.90
CA PRO A 176 -8.55 17.33 -4.77
C PRO A 176 -7.18 17.90 -4.38
N ASN A 177 -6.27 17.05 -3.91
CA ASN A 177 -4.96 17.49 -3.45
C ASN A 177 -4.01 17.81 -4.61
N ASP A 178 -4.24 17.25 -5.81
CA ASP A 178 -3.42 17.50 -6.99
C ASP A 178 -3.60 18.95 -7.49
N LYS A 179 -2.51 19.74 -7.42
CA LYS A 179 -2.50 21.16 -7.81
C LYS A 179 -2.78 21.36 -9.31
N ALA A 180 -2.29 20.44 -10.15
CA ALA A 180 -2.49 20.53 -11.60
C ALA A 180 -3.94 20.23 -11.95
N ALA A 181 -4.52 19.20 -11.30
CA ALA A 181 -5.93 18.86 -11.44
C ALA A 181 -6.86 19.99 -10.96
N ARG A 182 -6.53 20.68 -9.87
CA ARG A 182 -7.31 21.85 -9.41
C ARG A 182 -7.32 23.00 -10.42
N LYS A 183 -6.20 23.24 -11.12
CA LYS A 183 -6.12 24.30 -12.13
C LYS A 183 -7.02 23.99 -13.35
N THR A 184 -7.22 22.71 -13.65
CA THR A 184 -8.10 22.25 -14.74
C THR A 184 -9.55 22.01 -14.27
N ALA A 185 -9.83 22.05 -12.96
CA ALA A 185 -11.17 21.90 -12.37
C ALA A 185 -12.20 22.84 -12.97
N SER A 186 -11.82 24.11 -13.10
CA SER A 186 -12.70 25.18 -13.57
C SER A 186 -13.20 24.90 -14.98
N ALA A 187 -12.38 24.28 -15.83
CA ALA A 187 -12.78 23.84 -17.17
C ALA A 187 -13.80 22.69 -17.17
N CYS A 188 -13.87 21.90 -16.10
CA CYS A 188 -14.87 20.84 -15.93
C CYS A 188 -16.21 21.35 -15.36
N ILE A 189 -16.20 22.49 -14.66
CA ILE A 189 -17.42 23.13 -14.12
C ILE A 189 -18.06 24.06 -15.16
N ALA A 190 -17.26 24.77 -15.94
CA ALA A 190 -17.73 25.75 -16.93
C ALA A 190 -18.17 25.08 -18.24
N GLU A 191 -19.33 24.41 -18.19
CA GLU A 191 -20.29 24.09 -19.28
C GLU A 191 -19.80 23.60 -20.67
N SER A 192 -18.53 23.26 -20.86
CA SER A 192 -18.08 22.56 -22.07
C SER A 192 -17.39 21.25 -21.69
N THR A 193 -18.07 20.14 -21.99
CA THR A 193 -17.52 18.76 -21.93
C THR A 193 -16.22 18.62 -22.71
N PHE A 194 -15.96 19.50 -23.68
CA PHE A 194 -14.76 19.48 -24.53
C PHE A 194 -13.46 19.86 -23.81
N GLY A 195 -13.51 20.73 -22.79
CA GLY A 195 -12.31 21.21 -22.09
C GLY A 195 -11.86 20.36 -20.90
N CYS A 196 -12.73 19.49 -20.39
CA CYS A 196 -12.46 18.71 -19.20
C CYS A 196 -11.63 17.47 -19.54
N PRO A 197 -10.45 17.26 -18.93
CA PRO A 197 -9.63 16.07 -19.15
C PRO A 197 -10.39 14.77 -18.89
N HIS A 198 -11.37 14.79 -17.99
CA HIS A 198 -12.18 13.62 -17.67
C HIS A 198 -12.89 13.04 -18.89
N PHE A 199 -13.36 13.85 -19.85
CA PHE A 199 -14.09 13.36 -21.03
C PHE A 199 -13.18 13.03 -22.22
N GLN A 200 -11.86 13.16 -22.08
CA GLN A 200 -10.90 13.06 -23.18
C GLN A 200 -10.23 11.69 -23.32
N TYR A 201 -10.75 10.63 -22.68
CA TYR A 201 -10.13 9.31 -22.75
C TYR A 201 -10.26 8.61 -24.11
N GLY A 202 -11.29 8.92 -24.93
CA GLY A 202 -11.50 8.23 -26.20
C GLY A 202 -12.14 9.03 -27.34
N GLY A 203 -12.39 10.33 -27.20
CA GLY A 203 -12.99 11.13 -28.27
C GLY A 203 -12.09 11.26 -29.50
N LYS A 204 -12.66 11.34 -30.70
CA LYS A 204 -11.92 11.63 -31.95
C LYS A 204 -11.07 12.90 -31.84
N ALA A 205 -11.60 13.94 -31.20
CA ALA A 205 -10.84 15.16 -30.89
C ALA A 205 -9.63 14.90 -29.96
N ALA A 206 -9.73 13.95 -29.02
CA ALA A 206 -8.59 13.55 -28.19
C ALA A 206 -7.57 12.73 -28.99
N LEU A 207 -8.02 11.87 -29.90
CA LEU A 207 -7.16 11.14 -30.83
C LEU A 207 -6.38 12.10 -31.74
N ASP A 208 -7.07 13.10 -32.30
CA ASP A 208 -6.50 14.13 -33.17
C ASP A 208 -5.55 15.08 -32.39
N ALA A 209 -5.84 15.36 -31.11
CA ALA A 209 -4.97 16.14 -30.22
C ALA A 209 -3.80 15.33 -29.61
N GLY A 210 -3.64 14.05 -29.95
CA GLY A 210 -2.57 13.19 -29.44
C GLY A 210 -2.73 12.74 -27.98
N THR A 211 -3.86 13.04 -27.33
CA THR A 211 -4.24 12.60 -25.97
C THR A 211 -4.99 11.26 -25.96
N GLY A 212 -5.60 10.84 -27.07
CA GLY A 212 -6.29 9.55 -27.24
C GLY A 212 -5.36 8.32 -27.24
N ARG A 213 -4.05 8.53 -27.06
CA ARG A 213 -3.07 7.47 -26.78
C ARG A 213 -3.40 6.67 -25.51
N THR A 214 -4.23 7.18 -24.60
CA THR A 214 -4.64 6.47 -23.38
C THR A 214 -5.57 5.30 -23.64
N ALA A 215 -6.66 5.47 -24.41
CA ALA A 215 -7.52 4.35 -24.84
C ALA A 215 -6.72 3.31 -25.64
N TRP A 216 -5.78 3.74 -26.48
CA TRP A 216 -4.92 2.81 -27.22
C TRP A 216 -4.00 2.00 -26.33
N LYS A 217 -3.34 2.65 -25.36
CA LYS A 217 -2.52 1.93 -24.36
C LYS A 217 -3.36 0.93 -23.56
N ALA A 218 -4.59 1.31 -23.20
CA ALA A 218 -5.55 0.41 -22.56
C ALA A 218 -5.91 -0.79 -23.45
N ALA A 219 -6.20 -0.55 -24.73
CA ALA A 219 -6.50 -1.62 -25.68
C ALA A 219 -5.30 -2.54 -25.91
N ASP A 220 -4.09 -2.00 -26.07
CA ASP A 220 -2.86 -2.78 -26.23
C ASP A 220 -2.59 -3.64 -24.99
N TYR A 221 -2.85 -3.09 -23.80
CA TYR A 221 -2.78 -3.82 -22.54
C TYR A 221 -3.77 -4.99 -22.51
N LEU A 222 -5.05 -4.76 -22.83
CA LEU A 222 -6.08 -5.80 -22.86
C LEU A 222 -5.84 -6.84 -23.97
N LYS A 223 -5.37 -6.42 -25.14
CA LYS A 223 -4.96 -7.30 -26.23
C LYS A 223 -3.83 -8.22 -25.79
N SER A 224 -2.81 -7.65 -25.15
CA SER A 224 -1.71 -8.44 -24.57
C SER A 224 -2.24 -9.42 -23.54
N ALA A 225 -3.14 -8.98 -22.65
CA ALA A 225 -3.79 -9.83 -21.66
C ALA A 225 -4.59 -10.99 -22.26
N LEU A 226 -5.27 -10.78 -23.40
CA LEU A 226 -5.98 -11.81 -24.16
C LEU A 226 -5.08 -12.77 -24.94
N GLN A 227 -3.80 -12.45 -25.11
CA GLN A 227 -2.84 -13.27 -25.85
C GLN A 227 -1.91 -14.07 -24.93
N ARG A 228 -1.83 -13.72 -23.64
CA ARG A 228 -1.00 -14.46 -22.66
C ARG A 228 -1.43 -15.92 -22.60
N PRO A 229 -0.52 -16.90 -22.49
CA PRO A 229 -0.95 -18.25 -22.18
C PRO A 229 -1.55 -18.29 -20.77
N ASP A 230 -2.56 -19.14 -20.62
CA ASP A 230 -3.12 -19.45 -19.31
C ASP A 230 -2.16 -20.40 -18.60
N ILE A 231 -1.16 -19.81 -17.94
CA ILE A 231 -0.26 -20.55 -17.08
C ILE A 231 -0.96 -20.68 -15.73
N ASP A 232 -1.41 -21.90 -15.44
CA ASP A 232 -1.90 -22.24 -14.11
C ASP A 232 -0.69 -22.44 -13.18
N TRP A 233 -0.36 -21.39 -12.43
CA TRP A 233 0.71 -21.42 -11.45
C TRP A 233 0.36 -22.33 -10.25
N ARG A 234 -0.91 -22.63 -10.01
CA ARG A 234 -1.35 -23.48 -8.90
C ARG A 234 -1.36 -24.96 -9.26
N ASN A 235 -1.48 -25.31 -10.54
CA ASN A 235 -1.57 -26.68 -11.03
C ASN A 235 -0.44 -27.06 -12.00
N ARG A 236 0.81 -26.97 -11.53
CA ARG A 236 1.98 -27.33 -12.34
C ARG A 236 3.12 -27.89 -11.52
N THR A 237 4.11 -28.45 -12.20
CA THR A 237 5.34 -28.93 -11.59
C THR A 237 6.39 -27.82 -11.54
N TYR A 238 7.07 -27.73 -10.41
CA TYR A 238 8.18 -26.81 -10.14
C TYR A 238 9.44 -27.58 -9.76
N ASN A 239 10.60 -26.99 -10.02
CA ASN A 239 11.88 -27.47 -9.52
C ASN A 239 12.30 -26.56 -8.36
N LEU A 240 12.24 -27.05 -7.13
CA LEU A 240 12.44 -26.23 -5.93
C LEU A 240 13.63 -26.75 -5.12
N THR A 241 14.36 -25.83 -4.51
CA THR A 241 15.46 -26.13 -3.57
C THR A 241 15.05 -25.89 -2.11
N CYS A 242 13.84 -25.33 -1.92
CA CYS A 242 13.34 -24.77 -0.67
C CYS A 242 14.40 -24.00 0.10
N ASP A 243 14.91 -22.98 -0.57
CA ASP A 243 15.92 -22.05 -0.08
C ASP A 243 17.27 -22.71 0.25
N ASP A 244 17.79 -23.50 -0.69
CA ASP A 244 19.04 -24.28 -0.58
C ASP A 244 19.08 -25.30 0.55
N THR A 245 17.94 -25.64 1.16
CA THR A 245 17.85 -26.75 2.12
C THR A 245 18.21 -28.09 1.45
N VAL A 246 17.96 -28.23 0.14
CA VAL A 246 18.48 -29.31 -0.68
C VAL A 246 19.38 -28.76 -1.78
N LYS A 247 20.47 -29.47 -2.03
CA LYS A 247 21.50 -29.08 -3.01
C LYS A 247 20.97 -29.12 -4.45
N ASP A 248 20.21 -30.15 -4.78
CA ASP A 248 19.68 -30.36 -6.13
C ASP A 248 18.18 -30.05 -6.17
N PRO A 249 17.69 -29.32 -7.20
CA PRO A 249 16.27 -28.99 -7.30
C PRO A 249 15.37 -30.24 -7.36
N VAL A 250 14.34 -30.27 -6.53
CA VAL A 250 13.36 -31.35 -6.45
C VAL A 250 12.10 -30.99 -7.22
N LYS A 251 11.58 -31.95 -7.99
CA LYS A 251 10.31 -31.80 -8.70
C LYS A 251 9.13 -31.87 -7.75
N VAL A 252 8.35 -30.79 -7.69
CA VAL A 252 7.13 -30.70 -6.87
C VAL A 252 5.94 -30.44 -7.77
N ALA A 253 5.06 -31.43 -7.91
CA ALA A 253 3.80 -31.28 -8.62
C ALA A 253 2.76 -30.64 -7.70
N LEU A 254 2.33 -29.41 -8.02
CA LEU A 254 1.27 -28.75 -7.29
C LEU A 254 -0.11 -29.03 -7.88
N ARG A 255 -1.09 -29.12 -6.99
CA ARG A 255 -2.53 -29.16 -7.22
C ARG A 255 -3.17 -28.12 -6.31
N ASP A 256 -3.90 -27.17 -6.90
CA ASP A 256 -4.51 -26.04 -6.20
C ASP A 256 -3.52 -25.25 -5.32
N GLY A 257 -2.26 -25.19 -5.77
CA GLY A 257 -1.18 -24.47 -5.10
C GLY A 257 -0.55 -25.23 -3.94
N LYS A 258 -0.84 -26.53 -3.76
CA LYS A 258 -0.24 -27.40 -2.73
C LYS A 258 0.34 -28.67 -3.35
N GLY A 259 1.38 -29.22 -2.76
CA GLY A 259 1.95 -30.49 -3.20
C GLY A 259 2.97 -31.03 -2.21
N THR A 260 3.41 -32.25 -2.47
CA THR A 260 4.36 -32.95 -1.61
C THR A 260 5.48 -33.52 -2.46
N ALA A 261 6.72 -33.34 -2.02
CA ALA A 261 7.89 -34.02 -2.59
C ALA A 261 8.38 -35.12 -1.66
N ARG A 262 8.87 -36.23 -2.23
CA ARG A 262 9.41 -37.41 -1.54
C ARG A 262 10.62 -37.96 -2.29
N GLY A 263 11.41 -38.78 -1.62
CA GLY A 263 12.54 -39.51 -2.19
C GLY A 263 13.90 -38.99 -1.72
N GLU A 264 14.99 -39.64 -2.13
CA GLU A 264 16.33 -39.34 -1.60
C GLU A 264 16.80 -37.90 -1.88
N ALA A 265 16.26 -37.26 -2.92
CA ALA A 265 16.63 -35.90 -3.32
C ALA A 265 16.17 -34.81 -2.32
N ILE A 266 15.24 -35.10 -1.40
CA ILE A 266 14.82 -34.14 -0.36
C ILE A 266 15.67 -34.22 0.93
N GLY A 267 16.75 -35.00 0.92
CA GLY A 267 17.64 -35.15 2.08
C GLY A 267 17.08 -36.12 3.13
N GLY A 268 17.48 -35.95 4.39
CA GLY A 268 17.10 -36.81 5.52
C GLY A 268 15.65 -36.67 6.01
N TYR A 269 14.75 -36.16 5.17
CA TYR A 269 13.33 -35.93 5.50
C TYR A 269 12.44 -36.94 4.77
N ASP A 270 11.33 -37.33 5.38
CA ASP A 270 10.33 -38.24 4.81
C ASP A 270 9.61 -37.61 3.60
N ARG A 271 9.27 -36.33 3.75
CA ARG A 271 8.60 -35.53 2.72
C ARG A 271 8.82 -34.04 2.94
N TRP A 272 8.64 -33.26 1.88
CA TRP A 272 8.47 -31.81 1.95
C TRP A 272 7.05 -31.46 1.56
N ASP A 273 6.34 -30.78 2.44
CA ASP A 273 5.02 -30.21 2.13
C ASP A 273 5.22 -28.78 1.61
N VAL A 274 4.74 -28.52 0.39
CA VAL A 274 4.96 -27.28 -0.34
C VAL A 274 3.63 -26.62 -0.64
N ARG A 275 3.56 -25.30 -0.46
CA ARG A 275 2.41 -24.49 -0.88
C ARG A 275 2.85 -23.15 -1.48
N ILE A 276 2.07 -22.62 -2.40
CA ILE A 276 2.20 -21.25 -2.87
C ILE A 276 1.59 -20.31 -1.83
N GLN A 277 2.38 -19.34 -1.36
CA GLN A 277 1.90 -18.26 -0.52
C GLN A 277 1.51 -17.02 -1.32
N ARG A 278 2.25 -16.73 -2.40
CA ARG A 278 2.01 -15.54 -3.23
C ARG A 278 2.34 -15.77 -4.68
N ILE A 279 1.52 -15.22 -5.56
CA ILE A 279 1.82 -15.04 -6.98
C ILE A 279 1.70 -13.54 -7.26
N THR A 280 2.69 -12.95 -7.90
CA THR A 280 2.66 -11.55 -8.32
C THR A 280 3.20 -11.43 -9.74
N GLN A 281 2.62 -10.52 -10.52
CA GLN A 281 3.01 -10.30 -11.91
C GLN A 281 3.41 -8.84 -12.09
N GLY A 282 4.34 -8.61 -13.01
CA GLY A 282 4.78 -7.27 -13.35
C GLY A 282 5.68 -7.26 -14.57
N LYS A 283 6.38 -6.13 -14.74
CA LYS A 283 7.41 -5.99 -15.76
C LYS A 283 8.74 -5.67 -15.10
N LEU A 284 9.80 -6.31 -15.59
CA LEU A 284 11.18 -6.01 -15.23
C LEU A 284 11.94 -5.57 -16.51
N PRO A 285 12.93 -4.67 -16.39
CA PRO A 285 13.80 -4.32 -17.50
C PRO A 285 14.45 -5.57 -18.08
N SER A 286 14.62 -5.60 -19.40
CA SER A 286 15.22 -6.70 -20.19
C SER A 286 14.49 -8.05 -20.15
N LEU A 287 13.74 -8.36 -19.08
CA LEU A 287 12.97 -9.60 -18.95
C LEU A 287 11.52 -9.46 -19.45
N GLY A 288 11.01 -8.24 -19.57
CA GLY A 288 9.63 -7.99 -19.96
C GLY A 288 8.65 -8.43 -18.88
N SER A 289 7.54 -9.06 -19.28
CA SER A 289 6.51 -9.52 -18.34
C SER A 289 6.94 -10.79 -17.62
N VAL A 290 6.95 -10.71 -16.29
CA VAL A 290 7.38 -11.79 -15.39
C VAL A 290 6.33 -12.07 -14.31
N THR A 291 6.35 -13.30 -13.81
CA THR A 291 5.58 -13.75 -12.67
C THR A 291 6.54 -14.21 -11.58
N ALA A 292 6.45 -13.64 -10.38
CA ALA A 292 7.15 -14.14 -9.21
C ALA A 292 6.19 -14.99 -8.34
N VAL A 293 6.67 -16.15 -7.90
CA VAL A 293 5.91 -17.11 -7.09
C VAL A 293 6.69 -17.41 -5.82
N LEU A 294 6.07 -17.09 -4.67
CA LEU A 294 6.60 -17.38 -3.34
C LEU A 294 6.08 -18.75 -2.88
N PHE A 295 7.00 -19.65 -2.62
CA PHE A 295 6.75 -20.98 -2.07
C PHE A 295 7.06 -21.00 -0.58
N PHE A 296 6.27 -21.76 0.15
CA PHE A 296 6.51 -22.15 1.53
C PHE A 296 6.75 -23.65 1.56
N CYS A 297 7.86 -24.06 2.15
CA CYS A 297 8.27 -25.45 2.23
C CYS A 297 8.43 -25.87 3.68
N THR A 298 7.90 -27.04 4.03
CA THR A 298 8.02 -27.61 5.37
C THR A 298 8.54 -29.04 5.28
N PRO A 299 9.80 -29.31 5.65
CA PRO A 299 10.29 -30.67 5.79
C PRO A 299 9.54 -31.43 6.88
N GLN A 300 9.38 -32.74 6.71
CA GLN A 300 8.73 -33.64 7.67
C GLN A 300 9.60 -34.86 7.95
N PRO A 301 9.73 -35.31 9.21
CA PRO A 301 9.25 -34.65 10.43
C PRO A 301 10.17 -33.48 10.79
N SER A 302 9.64 -32.25 10.74
CA SER A 302 10.37 -31.08 11.19
C SER A 302 9.41 -29.97 11.62
N ASN A 303 9.89 -29.09 12.49
CA ASN A 303 9.15 -27.94 13.00
C ASN A 303 9.60 -26.60 12.39
N PHE A 304 10.56 -26.60 11.45
CA PHE A 304 10.93 -25.39 10.71
C PHE A 304 10.29 -25.37 9.33
N PHE A 305 10.32 -24.20 8.70
CA PHE A 305 9.94 -23.99 7.32
C PHE A 305 10.97 -23.08 6.64
N THR A 306 10.98 -23.10 5.31
CA THR A 306 11.72 -22.13 4.50
C THR A 306 10.80 -21.54 3.45
N GLN A 307 11.22 -20.41 2.88
CA GLN A 307 10.48 -19.73 1.83
C GLN A 307 11.39 -19.48 0.63
N GLU A 308 10.86 -19.70 -0.56
CA GLU A 308 11.62 -19.57 -1.80
C GLU A 308 10.85 -18.73 -2.81
N LEU A 309 11.47 -17.68 -3.33
CA LEU A 309 10.89 -16.81 -4.35
C LEU A 309 11.50 -17.12 -5.72
N ARG A 310 10.69 -17.62 -6.64
CA ARG A 310 11.08 -17.94 -8.03
C ARG A 310 10.43 -16.98 -9.00
N VAL A 311 11.13 -16.70 -10.10
CA VAL A 311 10.66 -15.79 -11.14
C VAL A 311 10.59 -16.51 -12.48
N TYR A 312 9.49 -16.33 -13.17
CA TYR A 312 9.16 -17.00 -14.43
C TYR A 312 8.76 -15.98 -15.49
N ARG A 313 8.96 -16.34 -16.76
CA ARG A 313 8.38 -15.59 -17.88
C ARG A 313 6.87 -15.79 -17.89
N SER A 314 6.10 -14.70 -17.82
CA SER A 314 4.64 -14.79 -17.90
C SER A 314 4.15 -15.24 -19.28
N SER A 315 4.99 -15.18 -20.31
CA SER A 315 4.63 -15.51 -21.68
C SER A 315 4.67 -16.99 -22.02
N ASN A 316 5.35 -17.82 -21.23
CA ASN A 316 5.46 -19.27 -21.51
C ASN A 316 5.67 -20.13 -20.26
N GLY A 317 5.78 -19.52 -19.08
CA GLY A 317 5.92 -20.22 -17.82
C GLY A 317 7.32 -20.79 -17.58
N SER A 318 8.28 -20.53 -18.46
CA SER A 318 9.69 -20.90 -18.24
C SER A 318 10.25 -20.16 -17.05
N GLU A 319 11.03 -20.86 -16.22
CA GLU A 319 11.76 -20.23 -15.12
C GLU A 319 12.84 -19.31 -15.69
N ILE A 320 13.01 -18.15 -15.05
CA ILE A 320 14.09 -17.20 -15.32
C ILE A 320 15.20 -17.45 -14.31
N ALA A 321 14.87 -17.33 -13.03
CA ALA A 321 15.80 -17.50 -11.92
C ALA A 321 15.06 -17.58 -10.58
N ARG A 322 15.81 -17.96 -9.55
CA ARG A 322 15.47 -17.77 -8.14
C ARG A 322 16.03 -16.44 -7.64
N VAL A 323 15.34 -15.83 -6.68
CA VAL A 323 15.90 -14.75 -5.87
C VAL A 323 16.99 -15.33 -4.94
N PRO A 324 18.13 -14.66 -4.73
CA PRO A 324 19.22 -15.22 -3.93
C PRO A 324 18.79 -15.65 -2.53
N HIS A 325 19.40 -16.71 -2.02
CA HIS A 325 19.32 -17.07 -0.61
C HIS A 325 19.74 -15.88 0.26
N LEU A 326 19.04 -15.69 1.36
CA LEU A 326 19.38 -14.66 2.35
C LEU A 326 19.81 -15.35 3.64
N SER A 327 21.07 -15.19 4.00
CA SER A 327 21.57 -15.64 5.30
C SER A 327 20.96 -14.77 6.42
N GLY A 328 20.07 -15.33 7.23
CA GLY A 328 19.32 -14.62 8.28
C GLY A 328 20.06 -14.44 9.61
N GLY A 329 21.40 -14.37 9.61
CA GLY A 329 22.21 -14.57 10.81
C GLY A 329 22.57 -16.06 10.98
N GLU A 330 23.03 -16.44 12.18
CA GLU A 330 23.68 -17.74 12.40
C GLU A 330 22.78 -18.99 12.31
N TRP A 331 21.43 -18.89 12.29
CA TRP A 331 20.60 -20.10 12.53
C TRP A 331 19.38 -20.34 11.63
N LEU A 332 18.69 -19.31 11.09
CA LEU A 332 17.46 -19.50 10.29
C LEU A 332 17.33 -18.47 9.16
N PRO A 333 16.73 -18.82 7.99
CA PRO A 333 16.45 -17.86 6.92
C PRO A 333 15.36 -16.87 7.34
N PRO A 334 15.35 -15.64 6.79
CA PRO A 334 14.33 -14.65 7.10
C PRO A 334 12.95 -15.04 6.55
N GLU A 335 11.90 -14.53 7.19
CA GLU A 335 10.51 -14.82 6.81
C GLU A 335 9.92 -13.70 5.92
N TYR A 336 9.57 -14.03 4.68
CA TYR A 336 8.81 -13.16 3.79
C TYR A 336 7.43 -12.86 4.35
N GLN A 337 7.04 -11.58 4.29
CA GLN A 337 5.65 -11.14 4.46
C GLN A 337 4.93 -11.29 3.12
N PRO A 338 4.10 -12.32 2.86
CA PRO A 338 3.65 -12.66 1.50
C PRO A 338 2.92 -11.52 0.78
N GLU A 339 2.21 -10.68 1.52
CA GLU A 339 1.44 -9.56 0.97
C GLU A 339 2.32 -8.43 0.44
N SER A 340 3.52 -8.26 0.98
CA SER A 340 4.49 -7.26 0.55
C SER A 340 5.16 -7.59 -0.79
N VAL A 341 5.19 -8.87 -1.18
CA VAL A 341 5.88 -9.32 -2.39
C VAL A 341 5.20 -8.75 -3.63
N ALA A 342 5.93 -7.89 -4.33
CA ALA A 342 5.43 -7.17 -5.50
C ALA A 342 6.52 -6.93 -6.54
N ILE A 343 6.10 -6.63 -7.76
CA ILE A 343 6.98 -6.16 -8.84
C ILE A 343 6.62 -4.72 -9.13
N ARG A 344 7.51 -3.79 -8.76
CA ARG A 344 7.27 -2.33 -8.85
C ARG A 344 8.53 -1.65 -9.32
N LYS A 345 8.40 -0.57 -10.10
CA LYS A 345 9.52 0.31 -10.50
C LYS A 345 10.75 -0.51 -10.90
N ASP A 346 10.55 -1.44 -11.82
CA ASP A 346 11.62 -2.21 -12.44
C ASP A 346 12.39 -3.17 -11.52
N ARG A 347 11.84 -3.47 -10.34
CA ARG A 347 12.41 -4.39 -9.35
C ARG A 347 11.36 -5.28 -8.72
N ILE A 348 11.82 -6.38 -8.15
CA ILE A 348 11.03 -7.17 -7.19
C ILE A 348 11.25 -6.53 -5.82
N VAL A 349 10.20 -6.40 -5.02
CA VAL A 349 10.26 -5.88 -3.65
C VAL A 349 9.55 -6.83 -2.71
N ALA A 350 10.02 -6.93 -1.47
CA ALA A 350 9.37 -7.65 -0.40
C ALA A 350 9.83 -7.12 0.96
N ASP A 351 8.95 -7.21 1.95
CA ASP A 351 9.28 -7.07 3.36
C ASP A 351 9.56 -8.46 3.95
N LEU A 352 10.63 -8.56 4.73
CA LEU A 352 11.06 -9.80 5.38
C LEU A 352 11.34 -9.55 6.86
N LYS A 353 11.02 -10.51 7.72
CA LYS A 353 11.37 -10.49 9.13
C LYS A 353 12.64 -11.33 9.35
N PHE A 354 13.64 -10.73 9.96
CA PHE A 354 14.90 -11.35 10.34
C PHE A 354 14.90 -11.67 11.84
N TYR A 355 15.62 -12.72 12.22
CA TYR A 355 15.81 -13.06 13.63
C TYR A 355 16.78 -12.09 14.30
N GLY A 356 16.36 -11.52 15.43
CA GLY A 356 17.18 -10.75 16.35
C GLY A 356 17.76 -11.61 17.48
N PRO A 357 18.75 -11.10 18.25
CA PRO A 357 19.40 -11.85 19.33
C PRO A 357 18.48 -12.36 20.45
N GLY A 358 17.27 -11.80 20.59
CA GLY A 358 16.28 -12.20 21.59
C GLY A 358 15.07 -12.93 21.03
N ASP A 359 15.04 -13.22 19.72
CA ASP A 359 13.86 -13.84 19.12
C ASP A 359 13.80 -15.32 19.49
N PRO A 360 12.68 -15.81 20.04
CA PRO A 360 12.50 -17.24 20.24
C PRO A 360 12.43 -17.95 18.88
N HIS A 361 12.81 -19.23 18.86
CA HIS A 361 12.75 -20.06 17.67
C HIS A 361 11.32 -20.07 17.11
N GLY A 362 11.09 -19.34 16.02
CA GLY A 362 9.78 -19.24 15.34
C GLY A 362 9.17 -17.83 15.25
N SER A 363 9.76 -16.82 15.88
CA SER A 363 9.18 -15.46 15.87
C SER A 363 10.20 -14.38 15.48
N PRO A 364 10.60 -14.28 14.20
CA PRO A 364 11.49 -13.22 13.76
C PRO A 364 10.82 -11.84 13.96
N SER A 365 11.54 -10.87 14.52
CA SER A 365 11.01 -9.56 14.89
C SER A 365 11.50 -8.41 14.01
N ARG A 366 12.67 -8.55 13.36
CA ARG A 366 13.32 -7.45 12.66
C ARG A 366 12.85 -7.32 11.22
N LEU A 367 11.87 -6.46 10.97
CA LEU A 367 11.39 -6.17 9.61
C LEU A 367 12.43 -5.41 8.78
N ARG A 368 12.69 -5.87 7.55
CA ARG A 368 13.49 -5.17 6.53
C ARG A 368 12.75 -5.17 5.20
N HIS A 369 12.95 -4.11 4.42
CA HIS A 369 12.50 -4.02 3.05
C HIS A 369 13.64 -4.38 2.11
N LEU A 370 13.46 -5.40 1.28
CA LEU A 370 14.44 -5.81 0.29
C LEU A 370 13.91 -5.57 -1.11
N SER A 371 14.85 -5.32 -2.01
CA SER A 371 14.53 -5.30 -3.43
C SER A 371 15.57 -6.03 -4.27
N TRP A 372 15.16 -6.50 -5.44
CA TRP A 372 16.04 -7.21 -6.35
C TRP A 372 15.90 -6.68 -7.77
N THR A 373 17.04 -6.48 -8.42
CA THR A 373 17.12 -6.15 -9.85
C THR A 373 17.75 -7.30 -10.61
N TRP A 374 17.37 -7.44 -11.88
CA TRP A 374 18.03 -8.38 -12.79
C TRP A 374 19.28 -7.72 -13.39
N ASP A 375 20.45 -8.34 -13.23
CA ASP A 375 21.73 -7.83 -13.77
C ASP A 375 22.05 -8.36 -15.19
N GLY A 376 21.15 -9.15 -15.77
CA GLY A 376 21.38 -9.87 -17.02
C GLY A 376 21.57 -11.38 -16.83
N ARG A 377 21.98 -11.82 -15.62
CA ARG A 377 22.29 -13.20 -15.29
C ARG A 377 21.56 -13.71 -14.05
N GLN A 378 21.41 -12.88 -13.04
CA GLN A 378 20.80 -13.24 -11.76
C GLN A 378 20.10 -12.04 -11.12
N PHE A 379 19.32 -12.33 -10.08
CA PHE A 379 18.79 -11.28 -9.22
C PHE A 379 19.86 -10.84 -8.23
N VAL A 380 20.13 -9.54 -8.17
CA VAL A 380 21.04 -8.94 -7.19
C VAL A 380 20.21 -8.34 -6.08
N THR A 381 20.51 -8.73 -4.83
CA THR A 381 19.86 -8.21 -3.63
C THR A 381 20.35 -6.79 -3.36
N HIS A 382 19.40 -5.87 -3.25
CA HIS A 382 19.60 -4.55 -2.70
C HIS A 382 18.88 -4.55 -1.36
N ASP A 383 19.64 -4.65 -0.28
CA ASP A 383 19.10 -4.29 1.02
C ASP A 383 18.70 -2.83 0.91
N ALA A 384 17.44 -2.49 1.19
CA ALA A 384 17.11 -1.11 1.45
C ALA A 384 17.65 -0.77 2.85
N GLY A 385 18.98 -0.81 3.00
CA GLY A 385 19.65 0.09 3.91
C GLY A 385 19.31 1.50 3.44
N GLY A 386 18.24 2.06 3.99
CA GLY A 386 17.92 3.47 3.87
C GLY A 386 16.95 3.90 2.77
N ASP A 387 16.90 3.33 1.56
CA ASP A 387 16.21 4.04 0.45
C ASP A 387 15.43 3.18 -0.57
N SER A 388 14.15 2.92 -0.29
CA SER A 388 13.07 2.84 -1.29
C SER A 388 11.70 3.11 -0.64
N PRO A 389 10.71 3.64 -1.39
CA PRO A 389 9.66 4.47 -0.83
C PRO A 389 8.59 3.64 -0.13
N ALA A 390 8.82 3.40 1.16
CA ALA A 390 7.76 3.42 2.15
C ALA A 390 6.95 4.72 1.97
N LEU A 391 5.70 4.72 2.43
CA LEU A 391 5.07 5.98 2.86
C LEU A 391 6.15 6.77 3.61
N SER A 392 6.56 7.92 3.09
CA SER A 392 7.80 8.61 3.46
C SER A 392 8.00 8.57 4.96
N ARG A 393 8.82 7.61 5.42
CA ARG A 393 9.03 7.38 6.83
C ARG A 393 9.82 8.57 7.34
N ILE A 394 9.26 9.26 8.32
CA ILE A 394 9.88 10.49 8.83
C ILE A 394 11.01 10.07 9.78
N GLU A 395 12.21 10.55 9.48
CA GLU A 395 13.41 10.30 10.27
C GLU A 395 13.38 11.20 11.52
N LEU A 396 12.78 10.70 12.60
CA LEU A 396 12.55 11.48 13.83
C LEU A 396 13.84 12.01 14.49
N SER A 397 15.01 11.44 14.20
CA SER A 397 16.29 11.98 14.69
C SER A 397 16.60 13.36 14.10
N ARG A 398 16.08 13.68 12.90
CA ARG A 398 16.28 14.98 12.25
C ARG A 398 15.19 16.00 12.57
N GLU A 399 14.12 15.54 13.19
CA GLU A 399 13.00 16.40 13.57
C GLU A 399 13.30 17.15 14.87
N ARG A 400 12.64 18.29 15.03
CA ARG A 400 12.81 19.14 16.22
C ARG A 400 11.70 18.90 17.23
N VAL A 401 12.08 18.80 18.50
CA VAL A 401 11.13 18.77 19.61
C VAL A 401 10.64 20.18 19.92
N THR A 402 9.33 20.33 20.03
CA THR A 402 8.63 21.56 20.43
C THR A 402 7.73 21.24 21.61
N VAL A 403 7.20 22.27 22.27
CA VAL A 403 6.12 22.12 23.27
C VAL A 403 4.87 21.41 22.73
N ASN A 404 4.73 21.22 21.41
CA ASN A 404 3.60 20.54 20.76
C ASN A 404 3.91 19.12 20.25
N GLY A 405 5.11 18.59 20.50
CA GLY A 405 5.55 17.27 20.01
C GLY A 405 6.79 17.34 19.11
N ILE A 406 6.98 16.33 18.25
CA ILE A 406 8.17 16.16 17.40
C ILE A 406 7.78 15.94 15.93
N GLY A 407 8.28 16.80 15.04
CA GLY A 407 7.98 16.71 13.61
C GLY A 407 6.48 16.60 13.30
N PRO A 408 6.00 15.54 12.62
CA PRO A 408 4.59 15.33 12.31
C PRO A 408 3.76 14.82 13.50
N VAL A 409 4.41 14.31 14.56
CA VAL A 409 3.77 13.76 15.75
C VAL A 409 3.40 14.90 16.68
N LYS A 410 2.12 15.08 16.94
CA LYS A 410 1.59 16.17 17.76
C LYS A 410 0.90 15.63 19.01
N LEU A 411 1.01 16.38 20.11
CA LEU A 411 0.22 16.13 21.31
C LEU A 411 -1.27 16.04 20.95
N GLY A 412 -1.98 15.12 21.59
CA GLY A 412 -3.38 14.80 21.30
C GLY A 412 -3.61 13.66 20.33
N MET A 413 -2.60 13.21 19.56
CA MET A 413 -2.73 12.08 18.63
C MET A 413 -2.90 10.75 19.37
N SER A 414 -3.66 9.81 18.79
CA SER A 414 -3.64 8.41 19.21
C SER A 414 -2.36 7.67 18.76
N PRO A 415 -2.03 6.49 19.32
CA PRO A 415 -0.92 5.68 18.84
C PRO A 415 -1.00 5.38 17.33
N GLU A 416 -2.19 5.09 16.81
CA GLU A 416 -2.41 4.81 15.39
C GLU A 416 -2.23 6.07 14.53
N GLU A 417 -2.70 7.22 15.00
CA GLU A 417 -2.51 8.50 14.31
C GLU A 417 -1.04 8.90 14.26
N ALA A 418 -0.33 8.76 15.38
CA ALA A 418 1.10 9.02 15.47
C ALA A 418 1.89 8.04 14.59
N ALA A 419 1.59 6.74 14.62
CA ALA A 419 2.21 5.73 13.79
C ALA A 419 2.01 6.01 12.28
N LYS A 420 0.79 6.40 11.90
CA LYS A 420 0.47 6.83 10.54
C LYS A 420 1.21 8.10 10.14
N ALA A 421 1.35 9.06 11.04
CA ALA A 421 2.03 10.33 10.79
C ALA A 421 3.53 10.14 10.50
N ILE A 422 4.18 9.17 11.15
CA ILE A 422 5.61 8.88 10.99
C ILE A 422 5.91 7.77 9.97
N GLY A 423 4.91 6.99 9.57
CA GLY A 423 5.12 5.82 8.71
C GLY A 423 5.91 4.72 9.41
N ALA A 424 5.78 4.59 10.73
CA ALA A 424 6.43 3.59 11.56
C ALA A 424 5.47 3.09 12.65
N THR A 425 5.66 1.86 13.11
CA THR A 425 4.83 1.27 14.16
C THR A 425 5.20 1.82 15.54
N ILE A 426 4.21 1.96 16.42
CA ILE A 426 4.39 2.26 17.83
C ILE A 426 3.87 1.03 18.58
N PRO A 427 4.74 0.16 19.16
CA PRO A 427 4.31 -1.05 19.83
C PRO A 427 3.45 -0.71 21.04
N VAL A 428 2.18 -1.13 21.03
CA VAL A 428 1.28 -0.93 22.16
C VAL A 428 1.55 -2.03 23.19
N GLU A 429 2.42 -1.74 24.16
CA GLU A 429 2.58 -2.57 25.35
C GLU A 429 1.37 -2.39 26.28
N SER A 430 1.14 -3.35 27.18
CA SER A 430 -0.01 -3.42 28.09
C SER A 430 -0.30 -2.07 28.77
N ARG A 431 -1.57 -1.65 28.77
CA ARG A 431 -2.04 -0.39 29.37
C ARG A 431 -1.67 -0.33 30.85
N GLY A 432 -0.67 0.47 31.20
CA GLY A 432 -0.42 0.89 32.59
C GLY A 432 -1.62 1.69 33.14
N PRO A 433 -1.78 1.78 34.47
CA PRO A 433 -2.98 2.34 35.09
C PRO A 433 -3.19 3.85 34.87
N THR A 434 -2.17 4.60 34.45
CA THR A 434 -2.21 6.07 34.31
C THR A 434 -1.58 6.62 33.02
N CYS A 435 -0.42 6.11 32.62
CA CYS A 435 0.25 6.42 31.34
C CYS A 435 1.32 5.40 30.98
N VAL A 436 1.72 5.36 29.70
CA VAL A 436 2.73 4.44 29.15
C VAL A 436 3.65 5.18 28.19
N ASP A 437 4.95 4.93 28.31
CA ASP A 437 5.98 5.42 27.38
C ASP A 437 6.23 4.36 26.30
N HIS A 438 5.96 4.72 25.05
CA HIS A 438 6.19 3.84 23.91
C HIS A 438 7.43 4.25 23.13
N THR A 439 8.15 3.27 22.62
CA THR A 439 9.20 3.49 21.62
C THR A 439 8.59 3.47 20.21
N VAL A 440 9.32 4.02 19.24
CA VAL A 440 8.95 3.95 17.82
C VAL A 440 9.80 2.86 17.17
N ASP A 441 9.19 1.92 16.45
CA ASP A 441 9.90 0.84 15.79
C ASP A 441 10.90 1.39 14.77
N GLY A 442 12.19 1.17 15.01
CA GLY A 442 13.30 1.73 14.22
C GLY A 442 13.45 3.25 14.33
N GLY A 443 12.80 3.88 15.31
CA GLY A 443 13.06 5.26 15.70
C GLY A 443 14.38 5.40 16.48
N PRO A 444 14.80 6.63 16.81
CA PRO A 444 16.03 6.87 17.55
C PRO A 444 15.96 6.24 18.94
N THR A 445 16.97 5.46 19.31
CA THR A 445 17.08 4.89 20.66
C THR A 445 17.22 6.03 21.68
N GLY A 446 16.34 6.06 22.68
CA GLY A 446 16.29 7.13 23.68
C GLY A 446 15.17 8.15 23.45
N LEU A 447 14.48 8.11 22.30
CA LEU A 447 13.21 8.81 22.09
C LEU A 447 12.04 7.96 22.59
N PHE A 448 11.11 8.58 23.33
CA PHE A 448 9.87 7.94 23.75
C PHE A 448 8.66 8.87 23.60
N LEU A 449 7.50 8.26 23.37
CA LEU A 449 6.21 8.91 23.21
C LEU A 449 5.31 8.50 24.38
N ARG A 450 4.88 9.48 25.19
CA ARG A 450 4.07 9.23 26.39
C ARG A 450 2.59 9.36 26.11
N PHE A 451 1.84 8.30 26.36
CA PHE A 451 0.40 8.26 26.16
C PHE A 451 -0.37 8.08 27.48
N THR A 452 -1.52 8.76 27.59
CA THR A 452 -2.54 8.50 28.61
C THR A 452 -3.89 8.35 27.91
N GLN A 453 -4.67 7.33 28.27
CA GLN A 453 -6.00 7.07 27.68
C GLN A 453 -6.00 7.15 26.13
N ASP A 454 -5.02 6.50 25.50
CA ASP A 454 -4.79 6.49 24.04
C ASP A 454 -4.53 7.88 23.42
N ARG A 455 -3.98 8.82 24.18
CA ARG A 455 -3.65 10.18 23.72
C ARG A 455 -2.21 10.57 24.05
N LEU A 456 -1.46 11.03 23.06
CA LEU A 456 -0.09 11.52 23.26
C LEU A 456 -0.11 12.79 24.11
N VAL A 457 0.59 12.77 25.25
CA VAL A 457 0.66 13.89 26.20
C VAL A 457 2.06 14.45 26.40
N ALA A 458 3.10 13.68 26.09
CA ALA A 458 4.47 14.17 26.08
C ALA A 458 5.38 13.40 25.11
N VAL A 459 6.49 14.02 24.74
CA VAL A 459 7.60 13.44 23.98
C VAL A 459 8.86 13.64 24.81
N GLY A 460 9.59 12.56 25.08
CA GLY A 460 10.81 12.63 25.88
C GLY A 460 12.02 12.07 25.16
N VAL A 461 13.19 12.61 25.51
CA VAL A 461 14.48 12.27 24.93
C VAL A 461 15.46 12.03 26.06
N ARG A 462 16.12 10.87 26.05
CA ARG A 462 17.17 10.47 27.00
C ARG A 462 18.36 9.85 26.26
N PRO A 463 19.53 9.71 26.90
CA PRO A 463 20.63 8.91 26.38
C PRO A 463 20.16 7.55 25.86
N PRO A 464 20.66 7.08 24.71
CA PRO A 464 21.76 7.65 23.91
C PRO A 464 21.36 8.68 22.83
N ALA A 465 20.14 9.23 22.83
CA ALA A 465 19.65 10.13 21.77
C ALA A 465 20.28 11.54 21.80
N THR A 466 21.54 11.68 21.39
CA THR A 466 22.25 12.97 21.36
C THR A 466 21.96 13.83 20.13
N GLU A 467 21.47 13.23 19.04
CA GLU A 467 21.19 13.92 17.77
C GLU A 467 19.80 14.59 17.73
N ILE A 468 18.96 14.38 18.76
CA ILE A 468 17.63 15.01 18.83
C ILE A 468 17.74 16.33 19.58
N HIS A 469 17.27 17.39 18.94
CA HIS A 469 17.29 18.73 19.49
C HIS A 469 15.88 19.27 19.66
N THR A 470 15.71 20.18 20.63
CA THR A 470 14.59 21.11 20.62
C THR A 470 14.65 22.01 19.39
N ALA A 471 13.55 22.69 19.06
CA ALA A 471 13.52 23.65 17.96
C ALA A 471 14.54 24.79 18.11
N SER A 472 14.93 25.10 19.35
CA SER A 472 15.95 26.10 19.67
C SER A 472 17.38 25.54 19.74
N GLY A 473 17.57 24.22 19.58
CA GLY A 473 18.88 23.60 19.45
C GLY A 473 19.39 22.86 20.70
N ILE A 474 18.71 22.93 21.85
CA ILE A 474 19.10 22.19 23.06
C ILE A 474 18.96 20.69 22.85
N HIS A 475 19.93 19.91 23.33
CA HIS A 475 19.98 18.46 23.19
C HIS A 475 20.56 17.80 24.44
N ILE A 476 20.61 16.47 24.47
CA ILE A 476 21.31 15.72 25.52
C ILE A 476 22.79 16.10 25.52
N GLY A 477 23.29 16.55 26.67
CA GLY A 477 24.66 17.04 26.84
C GLY A 477 24.82 18.56 26.74
N SER A 478 23.79 19.33 26.35
CA SER A 478 23.84 20.80 26.45
C SER A 478 24.07 21.23 27.90
N THR A 479 24.85 22.28 28.12
CA THR A 479 25.16 22.77 29.47
C THR A 479 23.97 23.53 30.06
N ARG A 480 23.97 23.68 31.38
CA ARG A 480 23.02 24.55 32.08
C ARG A 480 22.95 25.95 31.47
N ASP A 481 24.11 26.53 31.17
CA ASP A 481 24.21 27.89 30.63
C ASP A 481 23.63 27.97 29.21
N ASP A 482 23.83 26.96 28.37
CA ASP A 482 23.21 26.88 27.03
C ASP A 482 21.68 26.96 27.12
N VAL A 483 21.08 26.24 28.08
CA VAL A 483 19.62 26.22 28.28
C VAL A 483 19.12 27.57 28.77
N MET A 484 19.81 28.18 29.75
CA MET A 484 19.46 29.48 30.30
C MET A 484 19.60 30.60 29.26
N GLU A 485 20.64 30.58 28.42
CA GLU A 485 20.82 31.54 27.33
C GLU A 485 19.74 31.39 26.26
N THR A 486 19.38 30.15 25.92
CA THR A 486 18.41 29.85 24.85
C THR A 486 16.98 30.24 25.22
N TYR A 487 16.55 30.00 26.46
CA TYR A 487 15.17 30.20 26.90
C TYR A 487 14.96 31.40 27.82
N ALA A 488 16.05 32.04 28.27
CA ALA A 488 16.09 33.32 28.95
C ALA A 488 14.99 33.50 30.01
N ALA A 489 14.16 34.54 29.90
CA ALA A 489 13.19 34.95 30.92
C ALA A 489 12.00 34.00 31.10
N GLU A 490 11.86 32.96 30.27
CA GLU A 490 10.73 32.02 30.29
C GLU A 490 11.09 30.65 30.88
N ILE A 491 12.26 30.56 31.56
CA ILE A 491 12.71 29.34 32.23
C ILE A 491 12.67 29.48 33.75
N GLU A 492 12.11 28.48 34.42
CA GLU A 492 12.08 28.37 35.87
C GLU A 492 13.02 27.24 36.31
N ALA A 493 13.95 27.55 37.21
CA ALA A 493 14.79 26.54 37.83
C ALA A 493 14.07 25.98 39.07
N THR A 494 13.86 24.67 39.07
CA THR A 494 13.27 23.91 40.17
C THR A 494 14.19 22.79 40.59
N THR A 495 13.96 22.24 41.78
CA THR A 495 14.64 21.03 42.24
C THR A 495 13.67 19.87 42.10
N SER A 496 14.07 18.84 41.36
CA SER A 496 13.30 17.61 41.24
C SER A 496 13.21 16.86 42.58
N VAL A 497 12.28 15.92 42.67
CA VAL A 497 12.03 15.11 43.89
C VAL A 497 13.25 14.26 44.29
N HIS A 498 14.18 13.99 43.35
CA HIS A 498 15.44 13.27 43.59
C HIS A 498 16.64 14.19 43.85
N GLY A 499 16.42 15.50 44.02
CA GLY A 499 17.47 16.46 44.33
C GLY A 499 18.27 16.97 43.13
N ASN A 500 17.98 16.49 41.91
CA ASN A 500 18.58 17.01 40.69
C ASN A 500 17.92 18.33 40.28
N GLU A 501 18.70 19.25 39.70
CA GLU A 501 18.17 20.49 39.12
C GLU A 501 17.31 20.16 37.87
N GLU A 502 16.16 20.80 37.79
CA GLU A 502 15.24 20.75 36.66
C GLU A 502 15.02 22.17 36.16
N LEU A 503 15.21 22.39 34.86
CA LEU A 503 14.92 23.68 34.23
C LEU A 503 13.65 23.54 33.40
N VAL A 504 12.63 24.33 33.68
CA VAL A 504 11.32 24.22 33.02
C VAL A 504 11.07 25.45 32.16
N PHE A 505 11.09 25.27 30.84
CA PHE A 505 10.69 26.29 29.89
C PHE A 505 9.17 26.26 29.69
N ALA A 506 8.51 27.40 29.96
CA ALA A 506 7.07 27.56 29.79
C ALA A 506 6.79 28.81 28.93
N PRO A 507 6.46 28.65 27.63
CA PRO A 507 6.23 29.80 26.75
C PRO A 507 5.04 30.64 27.24
N ALA A 508 5.18 31.97 27.25
CA ALA A 508 4.09 32.86 27.68
C ALA A 508 2.95 32.98 26.65
N ALA A 509 3.20 32.60 25.39
CA ALA A 509 2.22 32.73 24.32
C ALA A 509 0.95 31.88 24.57
N PRO A 510 -0.27 32.45 24.50
CA PRO A 510 -1.51 31.76 24.88
C PRO A 510 -1.76 30.43 24.14
N GLU A 511 -1.31 30.30 22.89
CA GLU A 511 -1.44 29.07 22.10
C GLU A 511 -0.63 27.88 22.66
N PHE A 512 0.31 28.14 23.56
CA PHE A 512 1.13 27.14 24.25
C PHE A 512 0.77 27.02 25.74
N ALA A 513 -0.30 27.67 26.19
CA ALA A 513 -0.75 27.60 27.58
C ALA A 513 -0.88 26.13 28.05
N GLY A 514 -0.26 25.84 29.20
CA GLY A 514 -0.25 24.51 29.80
C GLY A 514 0.75 23.52 29.18
N LYS A 515 1.62 23.96 28.25
CA LYS A 515 2.68 23.14 27.67
C LYS A 515 4.06 23.64 28.07
N VAL A 516 5.00 22.72 28.29
CA VAL A 516 6.35 23.02 28.77
C VAL A 516 7.40 22.15 28.08
N ILE A 517 8.67 22.52 28.23
CA ILE A 517 9.81 21.62 28.07
C ILE A 517 10.57 21.59 29.40
N ALA A 518 10.65 20.42 30.04
CA ALA A 518 11.44 20.22 31.24
C ALA A 518 12.80 19.58 30.88
N PHE A 519 13.89 20.16 31.38
CA PHE A 519 15.26 19.69 31.19
C PHE A 519 15.80 19.18 32.53
N GLY A 520 16.16 17.89 32.56
CA GLY A 520 16.78 17.26 33.73
C GLY A 520 18.28 17.40 33.68
N MET A 521 18.85 18.08 34.67
CA MET A 521 20.28 18.31 34.74
C MET A 521 20.97 17.17 35.49
N VAL A 522 22.02 16.61 34.86
CA VAL A 522 22.93 15.62 35.43
C VAL A 522 24.35 16.12 35.21
N ASP A 523 25.10 16.28 36.30
CA ASP A 523 26.48 16.79 36.28
C ASP A 523 26.64 18.11 35.50
N GLY A 524 25.66 19.01 35.62
CA GLY A 524 25.67 20.32 34.95
C GLY A 524 25.27 20.32 33.47
N THR A 525 24.86 19.17 32.92
CA THR A 525 24.41 19.03 31.53
C THR A 525 23.01 18.40 31.43
N VAL A 526 22.32 18.59 30.31
CA VAL A 526 21.00 17.99 30.08
C VAL A 526 21.14 16.47 29.92
N GLY A 527 20.66 15.71 30.91
CA GLY A 527 20.61 14.23 30.89
C GLY A 527 19.29 13.65 30.38
N LEU A 528 18.23 14.47 30.30
CA LEU A 528 16.90 14.12 29.77
C LEU A 528 16.15 15.41 29.49
N PHE A 529 15.30 15.44 28.46
CA PHE A 529 14.29 16.48 28.36
C PHE A 529 12.95 15.93 27.88
N ILE A 530 11.85 16.52 28.37
CA ILE A 530 10.48 16.11 28.06
C ILE A 530 9.67 17.33 27.67
N ALA A 531 9.05 17.29 26.49
CA ALA A 531 8.15 18.33 25.99
C ALA A 531 6.71 17.82 25.94
N GLY A 532 5.77 18.56 26.52
CA GLY A 532 4.41 18.06 26.65
C GLY A 532 3.49 18.97 27.45
N GLU A 533 2.33 18.43 27.80
CA GLU A 533 1.44 19.02 28.80
C GLU A 533 2.16 19.07 30.16
N ARG A 534 2.01 20.18 30.89
CA ARG A 534 2.75 20.45 32.15
C ARG A 534 2.67 19.31 33.16
N ASP A 535 1.50 18.69 33.31
CA ASP A 535 1.29 17.59 34.27
C ASP A 535 2.00 16.28 33.87
N TRP A 536 2.36 16.14 32.59
CA TRP A 536 2.95 14.92 32.01
C TRP A 536 4.40 15.09 31.55
N ALA A 537 4.83 16.34 31.35
CA ALA A 537 6.18 16.75 31.05
C ALA A 537 6.95 17.10 32.33
N THR A 538 6.84 16.23 33.33
CA THR A 538 7.61 16.31 34.57
C THR A 538 8.68 15.22 34.53
N LEU A 539 9.86 15.52 35.07
CA LEU A 539 10.89 14.50 35.29
C LEU A 539 10.53 13.56 36.46
N THR A 540 9.39 13.80 37.13
CA THR A 540 9.05 13.27 38.45
C THR A 540 7.64 12.67 38.59
N GLY A 541 6.89 12.42 37.51
CA GLY A 541 5.65 11.61 37.55
C GLY A 541 5.02 11.31 36.17
N PRO A 542 3.86 10.63 36.05
CA PRO A 542 3.14 9.68 36.92
C PRO A 542 3.11 8.24 36.32
N CYS A 543 3.91 8.00 35.27
CA CYS A 543 4.06 6.66 34.69
C CYS A 543 5.04 5.93 35.60
N GLY A 544 4.55 4.97 36.39
CA GLY A 544 5.28 4.32 37.46
C GLY A 544 6.76 4.11 37.11
N GLY A 545 7.64 4.72 37.90
CA GLY A 545 8.99 4.22 38.03
C GLY A 545 8.87 2.88 38.74
N ASP A 546 9.11 1.80 38.00
CA ASP A 546 9.62 0.57 38.58
C ASP A 546 11.14 0.68 38.72
#